data_AF-A0AAJ7J7X7-F1
#
_entry.id   AF-A0AAJ7J7X7-F1
#
_cell.length_a   1.000
_cell.length_b   1.000
_cell.length_c   1.000
_cell.angle_alpha   90.00
_cell.angle_beta   90.00
_cell.angle_gamma   90.00
#
_symmetry.space_group_name_H-M   'P 1'
#
loop_
_entity.id
_entity.type
_entity.pdbx_description
1 polymer ?
#
loop_
_entity_poly.entity_id
_entity_poly.type
_entity_poly.pdbx_seq_one_letter_code
_entity_poly.pdbx_strand_id
1 'polypeptide(L)'
;MKALILSSLLLLFAAGVSSVEWKHSAVLDDNFLVLWTPDEGKVTFEIQVKTLGYVGLGFTRDDGSIEADMVIGWVDNNGQLHLQDRHVKKSSKDPQMDSSQDYTLLLGFENKTHTVLRFSRQYDTCDPRDLKIT
;
A
#
# COMPACT_ATOMS: atom_id res chain seq x y z
N MET A 1 9.09 17.08 59.35
CA MET A 1 9.34 15.98 58.39
C MET A 1 9.05 16.52 56.99
N LYS A 2 10.00 16.38 56.06
CA LYS A 2 10.05 17.08 54.77
C LYS A 2 9.08 16.44 53.77
N ALA A 3 8.26 17.24 53.08
CA ALA A 3 7.46 16.77 51.94
C ALA A 3 8.36 16.68 50.71
N LEU A 4 8.43 15.50 50.09
CA LEU A 4 9.03 15.32 48.77
C LEU A 4 7.96 15.59 47.71
N ILE A 5 8.17 16.62 46.89
CA ILE A 5 7.40 16.85 45.67
C ILE A 5 8.14 16.11 44.55
N LEU A 6 7.58 14.99 44.09
CA LEU A 6 8.06 14.30 42.89
C LEU A 6 7.50 15.06 41.68
N SER A 7 8.36 15.82 40.99
CA SER A 7 8.05 16.36 39.67
C SER A 7 8.21 15.25 38.63
N SER A 8 7.12 14.83 37.99
CA SER A 8 7.19 13.96 36.82
C SER A 8 7.56 14.79 35.59
N LEU A 9 8.71 14.50 35.01
CA LEU A 9 9.13 15.09 33.74
C LEU A 9 8.46 14.30 32.61
N LEU A 10 7.43 14.90 31.99
CA LEU A 10 6.76 14.33 30.83
C LEU A 10 7.64 14.53 29.59
N LEU A 11 8.40 13.50 29.21
CA LEU A 11 9.16 13.47 27.96
C LEU A 11 8.20 13.31 26.78
N LEU A 12 7.88 14.43 26.11
CA LEU A 12 7.21 14.43 24.81
C LEU A 12 8.17 13.91 23.75
N PHE A 13 8.07 12.62 23.41
CA PHE A 13 8.67 12.10 22.18
C PHE A 13 7.86 12.62 21.00
N ALA A 14 8.39 13.62 20.30
CA ALA A 14 7.91 13.96 18.97
C ALA A 14 8.30 12.81 18.03
N ALA A 15 7.37 11.89 17.78
CA ALA A 15 7.51 10.95 16.67
C ALA A 15 7.55 11.77 15.39
N GLY A 16 8.73 11.88 14.78
CA GLY A 16 8.90 12.55 13.50
C GLY A 16 8.02 11.85 12.47
N VAL A 17 6.97 12.53 12.00
CA VAL A 17 6.20 12.06 10.84
C VAL A 17 7.10 12.26 9.64
N SER A 18 7.77 11.18 9.20
CA SER A 18 8.52 11.17 7.95
C SER A 18 7.52 11.32 6.79
N SER A 19 7.43 12.53 6.23
CA SER A 19 6.72 12.75 4.99
C SER A 19 7.47 12.04 3.86
N VAL A 20 6.77 11.28 3.03
CA VAL A 20 7.36 10.64 1.85
C VAL A 20 7.43 11.68 0.75
N GLU A 21 8.60 11.85 0.13
CA GLU A 21 8.74 12.62 -1.10
C GLU A 21 8.39 11.75 -2.31
N TRP A 22 7.32 12.10 -3.02
CA TRP A 22 6.85 11.38 -4.20
C TRP A 22 7.56 11.90 -5.45
N LYS A 23 8.35 11.02 -6.09
CA LYS A 23 9.06 11.36 -7.34
C LYS A 23 8.16 11.33 -8.56
N HIS A 24 7.10 10.52 -8.51
CA HIS A 24 6.21 10.30 -9.65
C HIS A 24 4.75 10.22 -9.21
N SER A 25 3.87 10.50 -10.17
CA SER A 25 2.42 10.40 -10.01
C SER A 25 1.74 10.09 -11.34
N ALA A 26 0.61 9.40 -11.28
CA ALA A 26 -0.28 9.19 -12.42
C ALA A 26 -1.73 9.19 -11.94
N VAL A 27 -2.60 9.81 -12.75
CA VAL A 27 -4.05 9.72 -12.58
C VAL A 27 -4.54 8.64 -13.54
N LEU A 28 -5.02 7.51 -13.00
CA LEU A 28 -5.49 6.38 -13.80
C LEU A 28 -6.93 6.59 -14.30
N ASP A 29 -7.74 7.29 -13.50
CA ASP A 29 -9.06 7.82 -13.87
C ASP A 29 -9.42 9.02 -12.95
N ASP A 30 -10.58 9.65 -13.15
CA ASP A 30 -11.05 10.81 -12.38
C ASP A 30 -11.11 10.60 -10.84
N ASN A 31 -11.03 9.35 -10.38
CA ASN A 31 -11.17 8.94 -8.99
C ASN A 31 -9.94 8.20 -8.45
N PHE A 32 -8.89 7.99 -9.27
CA PHE A 32 -7.77 7.12 -8.93
C PHE A 32 -6.43 7.81 -9.17
N LEU A 33 -5.79 8.25 -8.08
CA LEU A 33 -4.44 8.78 -8.08
C LEU A 33 -3.46 7.71 -7.56
N VAL A 34 -2.35 7.52 -8.28
CA VAL A 34 -1.19 6.74 -7.85
C VAL A 34 -0.01 7.69 -7.70
N LEU A 35 0.67 7.61 -6.56
CA LEU A 35 1.95 8.25 -6.27
C LEU A 35 2.99 7.17 -6.04
N TRP A 36 4.21 7.35 -6.51
CA TRP A 36 5.29 6.41 -6.19
C TRP A 36 6.66 7.05 -6.14
N THR A 37 7.54 6.41 -5.39
CA THR A 37 8.94 6.80 -5.29
C THR A 37 9.82 5.53 -5.33
N PRO A 38 10.68 5.40 -6.36
CA PRO A 38 11.72 4.38 -6.41
C PRO A 38 12.76 4.59 -5.30
N ASP A 39 13.13 3.49 -4.66
CA ASP A 39 14.19 3.38 -3.65
C ASP A 39 15.17 2.24 -4.02
N GLU A 40 16.17 1.97 -3.18
CA GLU A 40 17.10 0.87 -3.37
C GLU A 40 16.38 -0.49 -3.23
N GLY A 41 16.25 -1.23 -4.34
CA GLY A 41 15.67 -2.57 -4.37
C GLY A 41 14.14 -2.66 -4.29
N LYS A 42 13.44 -1.53 -4.11
CA LYS A 42 11.99 -1.49 -3.94
C LYS A 42 11.37 -0.19 -4.41
N VAL A 43 10.05 -0.20 -4.56
CA VAL A 43 9.24 0.98 -4.79
C VAL A 43 8.21 1.12 -3.67
N THR A 44 7.97 2.35 -3.25
CA THR A 44 6.86 2.70 -2.36
C THR A 44 5.76 3.37 -3.16
N PHE A 45 4.53 2.90 -3.00
CA PHE A 45 3.33 3.44 -3.62
C PHE A 45 2.42 4.06 -2.57
N GLU A 46 1.67 5.07 -2.98
CA GLU A 46 0.44 5.48 -2.34
C GLU A 46 -0.66 5.58 -3.39
N ILE A 47 -1.79 4.95 -3.12
CA ILE A 47 -2.98 5.06 -3.93
C ILE A 47 -4.05 5.79 -3.15
N GLN A 48 -4.65 6.78 -3.79
CA GLN A 48 -5.74 7.59 -3.23
C GLN A 48 -6.93 7.44 -4.15
N VAL A 49 -7.96 6.77 -3.67
CA VAL A 49 -9.10 6.39 -4.51
C VAL A 49 -10.40 6.85 -3.87
N LYS A 50 -11.25 7.52 -4.66
CA LYS A 50 -12.53 8.06 -4.20
C LYS A 50 -13.57 6.93 -4.04
N THR A 51 -13.42 6.17 -2.98
CA THR A 51 -14.30 5.05 -2.58
C THR A 51 -14.34 4.93 -1.06
N LEU A 52 -15.29 4.15 -0.54
CA LEU A 52 -15.41 3.75 0.87
C LEU A 52 -15.33 2.22 1.00
N GLY A 53 -14.35 1.64 0.32
CA GLY A 53 -14.23 0.20 0.23
C GLY A 53 -12.90 -0.22 -0.35
N TYR A 54 -12.91 -1.41 -0.94
CA TYR A 54 -11.74 -2.06 -1.51
C TYR A 54 -11.16 -1.26 -2.67
N VAL A 55 -9.84 -1.18 -2.69
CA VAL A 55 -9.06 -0.63 -3.78
C VAL A 55 -8.10 -1.70 -4.27
N GLY A 56 -8.01 -1.87 -5.59
CA GLY A 56 -7.04 -2.74 -6.24
C GLY A 56 -6.13 -1.96 -7.19
N LEU A 57 -4.84 -2.29 -7.21
CA LEU A 57 -3.89 -1.87 -8.23
C LEU A 57 -3.21 -3.13 -8.79
N GLY A 58 -2.98 -3.19 -10.09
CA GLY A 58 -2.31 -4.33 -10.71
C GLY A 58 -1.34 -3.94 -11.82
N PHE A 59 -0.35 -4.81 -12.03
CA PHE A 59 0.69 -4.68 -13.05
C PHE A 59 0.56 -5.84 -14.04
N THR A 60 0.61 -5.51 -15.32
CA THR A 60 0.64 -6.50 -16.40
C THR A 60 1.67 -6.08 -17.44
N ARG A 61 2.10 -7.03 -18.27
CA ARG A 61 2.97 -6.75 -19.42
C ARG A 61 2.14 -6.15 -20.53
N ASP A 62 2.72 -5.23 -21.28
CA ASP A 62 2.12 -4.71 -22.52
C ASP A 62 2.35 -5.69 -23.68
N ASP A 63 1.89 -6.93 -23.49
CA ASP A 63 2.01 -8.04 -24.46
C ASP A 63 0.66 -8.67 -24.81
N GLY A 64 -0.44 -8.07 -24.31
CA GLY A 64 -1.80 -8.58 -24.50
C GLY A 64 -2.18 -9.74 -23.58
N SER A 65 -1.35 -10.10 -22.59
CA SER A 65 -1.74 -11.04 -21.54
C SER A 65 -2.82 -10.47 -20.64
N ILE A 66 -3.62 -11.36 -20.05
CA ILE A 66 -4.58 -11.01 -18.98
C ILE A 66 -4.00 -11.28 -17.59
N GLU A 67 -2.80 -11.84 -17.52
CA GLU A 67 -2.13 -12.12 -16.25
C GLU A 67 -1.72 -10.82 -15.60
N ALA A 68 -1.99 -10.70 -14.31
CA ALA A 68 -1.71 -9.51 -13.55
C ALA A 68 -1.22 -9.89 -12.16
N ASP A 69 -0.19 -9.19 -11.72
CA ASP A 69 0.26 -9.13 -10.33
C ASP A 69 -0.51 -7.98 -9.66
N MET A 70 -1.19 -8.24 -8.55
CA MET A 70 -2.19 -7.34 -7.98
C MET A 70 -2.05 -7.19 -6.47
N VAL A 71 -2.32 -5.99 -6.00
CA VAL A 71 -2.53 -5.71 -4.58
C VAL A 71 -3.94 -5.18 -4.36
N ILE A 72 -4.63 -5.72 -3.36
CA ILE A 72 -5.95 -5.25 -2.93
C ILE A 72 -5.89 -4.87 -1.45
N GLY A 73 -6.38 -3.69 -1.10
CA GLY A 73 -6.50 -3.28 0.30
C GLY A 73 -7.79 -2.54 0.61
N TRP A 74 -8.13 -2.50 1.88
CA TRP A 74 -9.34 -1.86 2.40
C TRP A 74 -9.22 -1.59 3.90
N VAL A 75 -10.11 -0.72 4.41
CA VAL A 75 -10.35 -0.56 5.84
C VAL A 75 -11.68 -1.23 6.15
N ASP A 76 -11.72 -2.11 7.15
CA ASP A 76 -12.97 -2.76 7.54
C ASP A 76 -13.82 -1.87 8.47
N ASN A 77 -15.03 -2.33 8.79
CA ASN A 77 -15.97 -1.59 9.63
C ASN A 77 -15.48 -1.35 11.07
N ASN A 78 -14.43 -2.06 11.51
CA ASN A 78 -13.80 -1.85 12.81
C ASN A 78 -12.60 -0.89 12.73
N GLY A 79 -12.32 -0.34 11.54
CA GLY A 79 -11.15 0.49 11.28
C GLY A 79 -9.85 -0.31 11.12
N GLN A 80 -9.92 -1.65 10.98
CA GLN A 80 -8.74 -2.47 10.75
C GLN A 80 -8.34 -2.38 9.28
N LEU A 81 -7.06 -2.16 9.05
CA LEU A 81 -6.46 -2.07 7.73
C LEU A 81 -6.03 -3.45 7.24
N HIS A 82 -6.41 -3.77 6.01
CA HIS A 82 -6.11 -5.03 5.36
C HIS A 82 -5.45 -4.79 4.01
N LEU A 83 -4.51 -5.66 3.65
CA LEU A 83 -3.85 -5.69 2.35
C LEU A 83 -3.58 -7.14 1.97
N GLN A 84 -3.84 -7.48 0.71
CA GLN A 84 -3.65 -8.81 0.15
C GLN A 84 -2.93 -8.72 -1.18
N ASP A 85 -1.90 -9.56 -1.30
CA ASP A 85 -1.28 -9.89 -2.56
C ASP A 85 -2.13 -10.93 -3.30
N ARG A 86 -2.38 -10.67 -4.57
CA ARG A 86 -3.26 -11.42 -5.44
C ARG A 86 -2.70 -11.45 -6.85
N HIS A 87 -3.14 -12.43 -7.62
CA HIS A 87 -2.75 -12.50 -9.02
C HIS A 87 -3.89 -13.02 -9.90
N VAL A 88 -3.86 -12.62 -11.17
CA VAL A 88 -4.77 -13.10 -12.22
C VAL A 88 -4.02 -14.11 -13.07
N LYS A 89 -4.63 -15.28 -13.27
CA LYS A 89 -4.07 -16.37 -14.09
C LYS A 89 -4.62 -16.28 -15.51
N LYS A 90 -3.89 -16.80 -16.50
CA LYS A 90 -4.41 -16.90 -17.88
C LYS A 90 -5.74 -17.67 -18.00
N SER A 91 -6.03 -18.58 -17.08
CA SER A 91 -7.25 -19.41 -17.10
C SER A 91 -8.48 -18.77 -16.44
N SER A 92 -8.33 -17.67 -15.70
CA SER A 92 -9.44 -17.00 -15.00
C SER A 92 -9.18 -15.51 -14.87
N LYS A 93 -10.23 -14.70 -15.05
CA LYS A 93 -10.17 -13.25 -14.85
C LYS A 93 -10.29 -12.82 -13.39
N ASP A 94 -10.57 -13.76 -12.49
CA ASP A 94 -10.77 -13.46 -11.07
C ASP A 94 -9.42 -13.37 -10.33
N PRO A 95 -9.16 -12.28 -9.58
CA PRO A 95 -7.96 -12.17 -8.75
C PRO A 95 -7.94 -13.21 -7.64
N GLN A 96 -6.99 -14.15 -7.70
CA GLN A 96 -6.80 -15.20 -6.70
C GLN A 96 -5.81 -14.74 -5.64
N MET A 97 -6.01 -15.16 -4.39
CA MET A 97 -5.01 -14.91 -3.34
C MET A 97 -3.69 -15.57 -3.72
N ASP A 98 -2.60 -14.81 -3.67
CA ASP A 98 -1.28 -15.37 -3.89
C ASP A 98 -0.82 -16.17 -2.66
N SER A 99 -0.06 -17.24 -2.89
CA SER A 99 0.53 -18.05 -1.82
C SER A 99 1.75 -17.40 -1.19
N SER A 100 2.42 -16.50 -1.92
CA SER A 100 3.36 -15.53 -1.37
C SER A 100 2.64 -14.22 -1.08
N GLN A 101 3.19 -13.37 -0.22
CA GLN A 101 2.65 -12.04 0.06
C GLN A 101 3.81 -11.05 0.01
N ASP A 102 4.02 -10.47 -1.15
CA ASP A 102 5.25 -9.73 -1.49
C ASP A 102 5.12 -8.21 -1.34
N TYR A 103 3.93 -7.76 -0.92
CA TYR A 103 3.62 -6.38 -0.59
C TYR A 103 3.69 -6.13 0.91
N THR A 104 4.38 -5.07 1.30
CA THR A 104 4.42 -4.60 2.69
C THR A 104 3.48 -3.42 2.87
N LEU A 105 2.44 -3.59 3.68
CA LEU A 105 1.53 -2.52 4.10
C LEU A 105 2.25 -1.55 5.04
N LEU A 106 2.22 -0.25 4.72
CA LEU A 106 2.90 0.79 5.50
C LEU A 106 1.91 1.72 6.20
N LEU A 107 0.84 2.09 5.51
CA LEU A 107 -0.21 2.96 6.03
C LEU A 107 -1.50 2.74 5.23
N GLY A 108 -2.63 3.02 5.85
CA GLY A 108 -3.89 3.07 5.16
C GLY A 108 -5.00 3.59 6.06
N PHE A 109 -5.95 4.29 5.45
CA PHE A 109 -7.09 4.84 6.15
C PHE A 109 -8.22 5.10 5.16
N GLU A 110 -9.43 5.15 5.68
CA GLU A 110 -10.61 5.59 4.94
C GLU A 110 -11.11 6.88 5.58
N ASN A 111 -11.29 7.92 4.76
CA ASN A 111 -11.95 9.15 5.17
C ASN A 111 -13.37 9.20 4.58
N LYS A 112 -14.08 10.31 4.74
CA LYS A 112 -15.47 10.46 4.26
C LYS A 112 -15.71 10.20 2.77
N THR A 113 -14.66 10.18 1.96
CA THR A 113 -14.75 10.14 0.49
C THR A 113 -13.72 9.23 -0.18
N HIS A 114 -12.65 8.86 0.51
CA HIS A 114 -11.52 8.16 -0.09
C HIS A 114 -11.00 7.06 0.82
N THR A 115 -10.56 5.98 0.18
CA THR A 115 -9.63 5.00 0.73
C THR A 115 -8.23 5.38 0.26
N VAL A 116 -7.30 5.50 1.20
CA VAL A 116 -5.88 5.76 0.94
C VAL A 116 -5.08 4.57 1.44
N LEU A 117 -4.20 4.03 0.61
CA LEU A 117 -3.30 2.93 0.96
C LEU A 117 -1.88 3.27 0.56
N ARG A 118 -0.93 2.96 1.44
CA ARG A 118 0.50 3.07 1.20
C ARG A 118 1.16 1.74 1.47
N PHE A 119 1.94 1.27 0.52
CA PHE A 119 2.62 -0.02 0.59
C PHE A 119 3.94 0.04 -0.18
N SER A 120 4.85 -0.88 0.12
CA SER A 120 6.08 -1.07 -0.66
C SER A 120 6.14 -2.48 -1.23
N ARG A 121 6.83 -2.61 -2.36
CA ARG A 121 7.08 -3.88 -3.04
C ARG A 121 8.51 -3.91 -3.53
N GLN A 122 9.19 -5.04 -3.38
CA GLN A 122 10.52 -5.24 -3.97
C GLN A 122 10.43 -5.18 -5.50
N TYR A 123 11.50 -4.75 -6.18
CA TYR A 123 11.54 -4.81 -7.64
C TYR A 123 11.51 -6.26 -8.14
N ASP A 124 12.22 -7.14 -7.43
CA ASP A 124 12.30 -8.58 -7.66
C ASP A 124 11.88 -9.29 -6.37
N THR A 125 10.72 -9.94 -6.40
CA THR A 125 10.14 -10.67 -5.26
C THR A 125 10.59 -12.13 -5.24
N CYS A 126 11.22 -12.59 -6.33
CA CYS A 126 11.53 -14.00 -6.57
C CYS A 126 10.29 -14.92 -6.63
N ASP A 127 9.05 -14.40 -6.64
CA ASP A 127 7.85 -15.18 -6.92
C ASP A 127 7.61 -15.24 -8.45
N PRO A 128 7.47 -16.44 -9.05
CA PRO A 128 7.18 -16.58 -10.47
C PRO A 128 5.80 -16.04 -10.92
N ARG A 129 4.88 -15.72 -10.01
CA ARG A 129 3.56 -15.15 -10.30
C ARG A 129 3.59 -13.63 -10.35
N ASP A 130 4.68 -13.04 -9.91
CA ASP A 130 4.88 -11.60 -9.83
C ASP A 130 5.56 -11.02 -11.06
N LEU A 131 5.28 -9.75 -11.32
CA LEU A 131 5.97 -9.01 -12.38
C LEU A 131 7.24 -8.36 -11.84
N LYS A 132 8.41 -8.80 -12.30
CA LYS A 132 9.66 -8.06 -12.00
C LYS A 132 9.61 -6.64 -12.58
N ILE A 133 9.83 -5.66 -11.72
CA ILE A 133 9.92 -4.23 -12.10
C ILE A 133 11.39 -3.95 -12.46
N THR A 134 11.64 -3.27 -13.58
CA THR A 134 12.97 -2.99 -14.13
C THR A 134 13.19 -1.52 -14.41
#